data_AF-A0AAU4DJT1-F1
#
_entry.id   AF-A0AAU4DJT1-F1
#
_cell.length_a   1.000
_cell.length_b   1.000
_cell.length_c   1.000
_cell.angle_alpha   90.00
_cell.angle_beta   90.00
_cell.angle_gamma   90.00
#
_symmetry.space_group_name_H-M   'P 1'
#
loop_
_entity.id
_entity.type
_entity.pdbx_description
1 polymer ?
#
loop_
_entity_poly.entity_id
_entity_poly.type
_entity_poly.pdbx_seq_one_letter_code
_entity_poly.pdbx_strand_id
1 'polypeptide(L)' 'MPGSVTIGHAEALVALSHVDAERLAMVLREMSSMMEKPGPEQLSDAQVMALSEGRPQHRGELTEWCRSLSEYLKTHL' A
#
# COMPACT_ATOMS: atom_id res chain seq x y z
N MET A 1 -0.73 43.47 20.33
CA MET A 1 -0.98 42.03 20.54
C MET A 1 -0.23 41.26 19.45
N PRO A 2 0.56 40.24 19.78
CA PRO A 2 1.25 39.41 18.80
C PRO A 2 0.22 38.52 18.09
N GLY A 3 0.22 38.54 16.75
CA GLY A 3 -0.64 37.71 15.92
C GLY A 3 -0.30 36.23 16.10
N SER A 4 -1.33 35.44 16.42
CA SER A 4 -1.26 33.99 16.46
C SER A 4 -0.97 33.46 15.06
N VAL A 5 0.17 32.80 14.89
CA VAL A 5 0.49 32.02 13.69
C VAL A 5 -0.23 30.69 13.82
N THR A 6 -1.31 30.51 13.07
CA THR A 6 -1.89 29.18 12.86
C THR A 6 -0.92 28.43 11.94
N ILE A 7 -0.05 27.60 12.51
CA ILE A 7 0.70 26.61 11.72
C ILE A 7 -0.32 25.58 11.27
N GLY A 8 -0.93 25.80 10.11
CA GLY A 8 -1.62 24.73 9.40
C GLY A 8 -0.57 23.68 9.07
N HIS A 9 -0.70 22.49 9.66
CA HIS A 9 0.01 21.31 9.20
C HIS A 9 -0.37 21.08 7.74
N ALA A 10 0.42 21.60 6.81
CA ALA A 10 0.39 21.16 5.43
C ALA A 10 0.97 19.75 5.44
N GLU A 11 0.09 18.75 5.58
CA GLU A 11 0.43 17.39 5.16
C GLU A 11 0.96 17.50 3.74
N ALA A 12 2.20 17.08 3.52
CA ALA A 12 2.79 17.11 2.20
C ALA A 12 1.93 16.24 1.29
N LEU A 13 1.21 16.89 0.37
CA LEU A 13 0.39 16.20 -0.62
C LEU A 13 1.34 15.43 -1.54
N VAL A 14 1.38 14.11 -1.39
CA VAL A 14 2.05 13.23 -2.35
C VAL A 14 1.08 13.04 -3.52
N ALA A 15 1.31 13.78 -4.60
CA ALA A 15 0.57 13.61 -5.83
C ALA A 15 1.12 12.43 -6.63
N LEU A 16 0.24 11.53 -7.06
CA LEU A 16 0.55 10.47 -8.00
C LEU A 16 -0.09 10.80 -9.35
N SER A 17 0.60 10.52 -10.46
CA SER A 17 -0.04 10.62 -11.77
C SER A 17 -1.13 9.55 -11.90
N HIS A 18 -2.16 9.80 -12.70
CA HIS A 18 -3.23 8.82 -12.93
C HIS A 18 -2.67 7.48 -13.43
N VAL A 19 -1.73 7.51 -14.38
CA VAL A 19 -1.08 6.30 -14.94
C VAL A 19 -0.28 5.55 -13.87
N ASP A 20 0.45 6.28 -13.02
CA ASP A 20 1.20 5.63 -11.92
C ASP A 20 0.26 5.03 -10.88
N ALA A 21 -0.90 5.65 -10.65
CA ALA A 21 -1.89 5.16 -9.69
C ALA A 21 -2.59 3.91 -10.20
N GLU A 22 -2.93 3.85 -11.49
CA GLU A 22 -3.43 2.63 -12.12
C GLU A 22 -2.40 1.49 -12.01
N ARG A 23 -1.14 1.78 -12.32
CA ARG A 23 -0.06 0.80 -12.23
C ARG A 23 0.15 0.32 -10.80
N LEU A 24 0.14 1.23 -9.83
CA LEU A 24 0.27 0.90 -8.42
C LEU A 24 -0.90 0.04 -7.94
N ALA A 25 -2.13 0.39 -8.32
CA ALA A 25 -3.31 -0.39 -7.98
C ALA A 25 -3.24 -1.82 -8.52
N MET A 26 -2.76 -1.99 -9.76
CA MET A 26 -2.56 -3.31 -10.37
C MET A 26 -1.49 -4.12 -9.60
N VAL A 27 -0.33 -3.53 -9.30
CA VAL A 27 0.76 -4.22 -8.58
C VAL A 27 0.30 -4.66 -7.19
N LEU A 28 -0.39 -3.80 -6.44
CA LEU A 28 -0.93 -4.13 -5.12
C LEU A 28 -1.95 -5.26 -5.18
N ARG A 29 -2.78 -5.31 -6.24
CA ARG A 29 -3.74 -6.40 -6.43
C ARG A 29 -3.02 -7.72 -6.65
N GLU A 30 -2.04 -7.76 -7.54
CA GLU A 30 -1.28 -8.98 -7.83
C GLU A 30 -0.49 -9.46 -6.61
N MET A 31 0.12 -8.55 -5.85
CA MET A 31 0.78 -8.89 -4.58
C MET A 31 -0.18 -9.55 -3.59
N SER A 32 -1.40 -9.02 -3.43
CA SER A 32 -2.42 -9.64 -2.58
C SER A 32 -2.77 -11.07 -3.04
N SER A 33 -2.88 -11.28 -4.36
CA SER A 33 -3.16 -12.60 -4.95
C SER A 33 -2.02 -13.58 -4.71
N MET A 34 -0.76 -13.16 -4.88
CA MET A 34 0.43 -13.99 -4.64
C MET A 34 0.65 -14.33 -3.16
N MET A 35 0.10 -13.55 -2.22
CA MET A 35 0.18 -13.91 -0.80
C MET A 35 -0.91 -14.90 -0.38
N GLU A 36 -2.10 -14.80 -0.97
CA GLU A 36 -3.29 -15.56 -0.60
C GLU A 36 -3.40 -16.92 -1.28
N LYS A 37 -3.09 -17.01 -2.59
CA LYS A 37 -3.29 -18.23 -3.36
C LYS A 37 -2.16 -19.23 -3.10
N PRO A 38 -2.46 -20.43 -2.58
CA PRO A 38 -1.47 -21.51 -2.51
C PRO A 38 -1.04 -21.92 -3.91
N GLY A 39 0.26 -22.06 -4.14
CA GLY A 39 0.77 -22.45 -5.45
C GLY A 39 2.24 -22.10 -5.65
N PRO A 40 2.81 -22.44 -6.82
CA PRO A 40 4.21 -22.15 -7.14
C PRO A 40 4.51 -20.65 -7.20
N GLU A 41 3.49 -19.82 -7.41
CA GLU A 41 3.59 -18.36 -7.44
C GLU A 41 3.36 -17.72 -6.06
N GLN A 42 3.11 -18.53 -5.03
CA GLN A 42 2.88 -17.99 -3.69
C GLN A 42 4.18 -17.40 -3.14
N LEU A 43 4.12 -16.18 -2.60
CA LEU A 43 5.26 -15.59 -1.92
C LEU A 43 5.62 -16.43 -0.69
N SER A 44 6.90 -16.77 -0.55
CA SER A 44 7.45 -17.42 0.64
C SER A 44 7.44 -16.47 1.85
N ASP A 45 7.49 -17.02 3.06
CA ASP A 45 7.52 -16.20 4.28
C ASP A 45 8.75 -15.27 4.32
N ALA A 46 9.88 -15.69 3.79
CA ALA A 46 11.07 -14.85 3.66
C ALA A 46 10.83 -13.65 2.74
N GLN A 47 10.09 -13.84 1.64
CA GLN A 47 9.73 -12.75 0.72
C GLN A 47 8.70 -11.80 1.35
N VAL A 48 7.71 -12.32 2.08
CA VAL A 48 6.74 -11.52 2.83
C VAL A 48 7.43 -10.68 3.91
N MET A 49 8.39 -11.26 4.64
CA MET A 49 9.20 -10.56 5.64
C MET A 49 10.07 -9.46 5.02
N ALA A 50 10.64 -9.71 3.83
CA ALA A 50 11.42 -8.71 3.11
C ALA A 50 10.58 -7.51 2.67
N LEU A 51 9.34 -7.75 2.20
CA LEU A 51 8.38 -6.69 1.86
C LEU A 51 7.91 -5.89 3.08
N SER A 52 7.98 -6.49 4.26
CA SER A 52 7.58 -5.87 5.53
C SER A 52 8.72 -5.12 6.23
N GLU A 53 9.85 -4.87 5.54
CA GLU A 53 11.07 -4.26 6.11
C GLU A 53 11.59 -5.00 7.36
N GLY A 54 11.43 -6.33 7.40
CA GLY A 54 11.81 -7.13 8.56
C GLY A 54 10.89 -6.96 9.77
N ARG A 55 9.80 -6.18 9.66
CA ARG A 55 8.77 -6.13 10.69
C ARG A 55 7.97 -7.42 10.64
N PRO A 56 7.61 -8.00 11.81
CA PRO A 56 6.72 -9.13 11.87
C PRO A 56 5.29 -8.66 11.56
N GLN A 57 4.99 -8.44 10.28
CA GLN A 57 3.62 -8.27 9.81
C GLN A 57 3.05 -9.67 9.54
N HIS A 58 1.82 -9.92 9.97
CA HIS A 58 1.16 -11.16 9.57
C HIS A 58 0.92 -11.11 8.06
N ARG A 59 1.20 -12.22 7.35
CA ARG A 59 0.86 -12.37 5.91
C ARG A 59 -0.55 -11.89 5.59
N GLY A 60 -1.52 -12.21 6.46
CA GLY A 60 -2.91 -11.77 6.30
C GLY A 60 -3.08 -10.25 6.37
N GLU A 61 -2.36 -9.56 7.26
CA GLU A 61 -2.40 -8.10 7.38
C GLU A 61 -1.85 -7.43 6.12
N LEU A 62 -0.69 -7.88 5.62
CA LEU A 62 -0.09 -7.34 4.40
C LEU A 62 -0.98 -7.63 3.17
N THR A 63 -1.58 -8.81 3.12
CA THR A 63 -2.54 -9.19 2.06
C THR A 63 -3.74 -8.26 2.03
N GLU A 64 -4.37 -8.03 3.20
CA GLU A 64 -5.55 -7.19 3.31
C GLU A 64 -5.23 -5.73 3.03
N TRP A 65 -4.09 -5.24 3.52
CA TRP A 65 -3.62 -3.88 3.23
C TRP A 65 -3.41 -3.65 1.72
N CYS A 66 -2.71 -4.56 1.03
CA CYS A 66 -2.52 -4.48 -0.42
C CYS A 66 -3.87 -4.48 -1.17
N ARG A 67 -4.80 -5.34 -0.75
CA ARG A 67 -6.14 -5.44 -1.37
C ARG A 67 -6.94 -4.16 -1.18
N SER A 68 -7.04 -3.68 0.05
CA SER A 68 -7.80 -2.48 0.42
C SER A 68 -7.25 -1.22 -0.28
N LEU A 69 -5.93 -1.05 -0.33
CA LEU A 69 -5.32 0.10 -1.00
C LEU A 69 -5.50 0.05 -2.53
N SER A 70 -5.41 -1.14 -3.14
CA SER A 70 -5.69 -1.32 -4.57
C SER A 70 -7.12 -0.92 -4.94
N GLU A 71 -8.11 -1.37 -4.16
CA GLU A 71 -9.52 -1.01 -4.38
C GLU A 71 -9.79 0.47 -4.14
N TYR A 72 -9.15 1.05 -3.11
CA TYR A 72 -9.24 2.48 -2.84
C TYR A 72 -8.72 3.29 -4.04
N LEU A 73 -7.53 2.95 -4.55
CA LEU A 73 -6.96 3.63 -5.72
C LEU A 73 -7.89 3.49 -6.93
N LYS A 74 -8.35 2.27 -7.26
CA LYS A 74 -9.28 2.07 -8.38
C LYS A 74 -10.58 2.85 -8.28
N THR A 75 -11.09 3.05 -7.06
CA THR A 75 -12.35 3.79 -6.84
C THR A 75 -12.18 5.30 -6.99
N HIS A 76 -10.98 5.82 -6.78
CA HIS A 76 -10.68 7.26 -6.76
C HIS A 76 -9.79 7.72 -7.94
N LEU A 77 -9.57 6.85 -8.91
CA LEU A 77 -8.89 7.14 -10.19
C LEU A 77 -9.86 7.65 -11.24
#